data_AF-X1GPQ3-F1
#
_entry.id   AF-X1GPQ3-F1
#
_cell.length_a   1.000
_cell.length_b   1.000
_cell.length_c   1.000
_cell.angle_alpha   90.00
_cell.angle_beta   90.00
_cell.angle_gamma   90.00
#
_symmetry.space_group_name_H-M   'P 1'
#
loop_
_entity.id
_entity.type
_entity.pdbx_description
1 polymer ?
#
loop_
_entity_poly.entity_id
_entity_poly.type
_entity_poly.pdbx_seq_one_letter_code
_entity_poly.pdbx_strand_id
1 'polypeptide(L)' 'MSCICQNAETIRLVDIHGIAKSVVDIKIGDEVLVHIGPGATHFGTVIKETIIEK' A
#
# COMPACT_ATOMS: atom_id res chain seq x y z
N MET A 1 -12.61 -1.70 4.88
CA MET A 1 -11.17 -1.35 4.77
C MET A 1 -10.99 -0.71 3.40
N SER A 2 -10.46 0.50 3.34
CA SER A 2 -10.08 1.15 2.09
C SER A 2 -8.65 1.66 2.23
N CYS A 3 -7.91 1.70 1.13
CA CYS A 3 -6.56 2.23 1.06
C CYS A 3 -6.49 3.18 -0.13
N ILE A 4 -5.72 4.25 0.01
CA ILE A 4 -5.42 5.21 -1.05
C ILE A 4 -3.92 5.10 -1.29
N CYS A 5 -3.54 4.92 -2.55
CA CYS A 5 -2.14 4.83 -2.96
C CYS A 5 -1.81 5.98 -3.90
N GLN A 6 -0.61 6.53 -3.75
CA GLN A 6 -0.06 7.45 -4.74
C GLN A 6 0.16 6.69 -6.05
N ASN A 7 -0.24 7.29 -7.17
CA ASN A 7 -0.10 6.69 -8.49
C ASN A 7 1.36 6.79 -8.98
N ALA A 8 2.21 5.84 -8.59
CA ALA A 8 3.63 5.83 -8.95
C ALA A 8 4.18 4.40 -9.06
N GLU A 9 5.10 4.18 -10.00
CA GLU A 9 5.72 2.86 -10.25
C GLU A 9 6.52 2.32 -9.05
N THR A 10 6.99 3.22 -8.19
CA THR A 10 7.74 2.89 -6.98
C THR A 10 6.84 2.43 -5.82
N ILE A 11 5.53 2.62 -5.92
CA ILE A 11 4.56 2.10 -4.95
C ILE A 11 4.10 0.72 -5.43
N ARG A 12 4.37 -0.30 -4.63
CA ARG A 12 4.12 -1.70 -4.99
C ARG A 12 3.36 -2.43 -3.89
N LEU A 13 2.42 -3.27 -4.29
CA LEU A 13 1.70 -4.21 -3.44
C LEU A 13 2.29 -5.62 -3.64
N VAL A 14 1.98 -6.54 -2.74
CA VAL A 14 2.42 -7.95 -2.84
C VAL A 14 1.24 -8.79 -3.29
N ASP A 15 1.38 -9.54 -4.37
CA ASP A 15 0.33 -10.45 -4.84
C ASP A 15 0.26 -11.74 -4.01
N ILE A 16 -0.71 -12.61 -4.31
CA ILE A 16 -0.92 -13.89 -3.63
C ILE A 16 0.26 -14.87 -3.76
N HIS A 17 1.19 -14.62 -4.68
CA HIS A 17 2.39 -15.43 -4.91
C HIS A 17 3.64 -14.82 -4.27
N GLY A 18 3.51 -13.69 -3.57
CA GLY A 18 4.63 -12.99 -2.94
C GLY A 18 5.42 -12.11 -3.91
N ILE A 19 4.92 -11.86 -5.12
CA ILE A 19 5.59 -11.03 -6.11
C ILE A 19 5.12 -9.58 -5.95
N ALA A 20 6.07 -8.65 -6.00
CA ALA A 20 5.77 -7.23 -5.95
C ALA A 20 5.12 -6.78 -7.27
N LYS A 21 3.93 -6.19 -7.19
CA LYS A 21 3.17 -5.64 -8.32
C LYS A 21 3.02 -4.13 -8.15
N SER A 22 3.33 -3.37 -9.21
CA SER A 22 3.21 -1.90 -9.19
C SER A 22 1.75 -1.47 -9.16
N VAL A 23 1.43 -0.39 -8.43
CA VAL A 23 0.05 0.14 -8.37
C VAL A 23 -0.43 0.67 -9.73
N VAL A 24 0.48 1.10 -10.62
CA VAL A 24 0.10 1.54 -11.97
C VAL A 24 -0.40 0.38 -12.85
N ASP A 25 -0.07 -0.86 -12.48
CA ASP A 25 -0.42 -2.08 -13.22
C ASP A 25 -1.58 -2.88 -12.58
N ILE A 26 -2.13 -2.40 -11.44
CA ILE A 26 -3.24 -3.04 -10.74
C ILE A 26 -4.53 -2.92 -11.54
N LYS A 27 -5.31 -4.00 -11.56
CA LYS A 27 -6.61 -4.09 -12.24
C LYS A 27 -7.68 -4.60 -11.29
N ILE A 28 -8.94 -4.30 -11.61
CA ILE A 28 -10.08 -4.84 -10.87
C ILE A 28 -10.01 -6.37 -10.91
N GLY A 29 -10.10 -7.00 -9.74
CA GLY A 29 -9.99 -8.45 -9.56
C GLY A 29 -8.60 -8.94 -9.16
N ASP A 30 -7.57 -8.09 -9.17
CA ASP A 30 -6.29 -8.47 -8.58
C ASP A 30 -6.40 -8.65 -7.05
N GLU A 31 -5.86 -9.76 -6.57
CA GLU A 31 -5.75 -10.05 -5.14
C GLU A 31 -4.36 -9.68 -4.63
N VAL A 32 -4.32 -9.05 -3.46
CA VAL A 32 -3.09 -8.61 -2.80
C VAL A 32 -3.07 -9.01 -1.34
N LEU A 33 -1.87 -9.20 -0.79
CA LEU A 33 -1.66 -9.46 0.61
C LEU A 33 -1.66 -8.15 1.41
N VAL A 34 -2.40 -8.14 2.52
CA VAL A 34 -2.51 -6.98 3.41
C VAL A 34 -2.09 -7.39 4.82
N HIS A 35 -1.18 -6.61 5.41
CA HIS A 35 -0.80 -6.75 6.81
C HIS A 35 -1.35 -5.57 7.63
N ILE A 36 -2.24 -5.86 8.57
CA ILE A 36 -2.79 -4.85 9.49
C ILE A 36 -1.90 -4.81 10.74
N GLY A 37 -0.88 -3.95 10.70
CA GLY A 37 0.07 -3.73 11.80
C GLY A 37 -0.36 -2.64 12.79
N PRO A 38 0.43 -2.39 13.85
CA PRO A 38 0.14 -1.39 14.89
C PRO A 38 0.11 0.07 14.40
N GLY A 39 0.52 0.32 13.15
CA GLY A 39 0.56 1.63 12.51
C GLY A 39 1.61 1.69 11.42
N ALA A 40 1.72 2.83 10.73
CA ALA A 40 2.78 3.09 9.77
C ALA A 40 4.06 3.58 10.49
N THR A 41 5.20 3.45 9.82
CA THR A 41 6.49 3.99 10.29
C THR A 41 7.12 4.88 9.24
N HIS A 42 7.74 5.97 9.65
CA HIS A 42 8.62 6.79 8.80
C HIS A 42 10.05 6.68 9.34
N PHE A 43 10.98 6.19 8.53
CA PHE A 43 12.37 5.88 8.95
C PHE A 43 12.46 5.06 10.25
N GLY A 44 11.59 4.06 10.40
CA GLY A 44 11.56 3.17 11.58
C GLY A 44 10.86 3.73 12.82
N THR A 45 10.39 4.98 12.79
CA THR A 45 9.62 5.59 13.88
C THR A 45 8.13 5.48 13.61
N VAL A 46 7.35 4.99 14.57
CA VAL A 46 5.88 4.91 14.45
C VAL A 46 5.29 6.30 14.30
N ILE A 47 4.44 6.49 13.29
CA ILE A 47 3.74 7.76 13.05
C ILE A 47 2.24 7.62 13.31
N LYS A 48 1.64 8.67 13.87
CA LYS A 48 0.18 8.89 13.91
C LYS A 48 -0.14 10.09 13.04
N GLU A 49 -0.21 9.87 11.74
CA GLU A 49 -0.55 10.90 10.75
C GLU A 49 -1.83 10.54 10.00
N THR A 50 -2.59 11.55 9.63
CA THR A 50 -3.77 11.45 8.76
C THR A 50 -3.47 12.19 7.48
N ILE A 51 -3.59 11.52 6.34
CA ILE A 51 -3.46 12.14 5.02
C ILE A 51 -4.80 12.81 4.69
N ILE A 52 -4.77 14.11 4.38
CA ILE A 52 -5.92 14.84 3.85
C ILE A 52 -5.69 15.02 2.35
N GLU A 53 -6.45 14.33 1.52
CA GLU A 53 -6.49 14.61 0.07
C GLU A 53 -7.20 15.95 -0.17
N LYS A 54 -6.65 16.77 -1.08
CA LYS A 54 -7.26 18.02 -1.56
C LYS A 54 -7.58 17.90 -3.04
#